data_AF-A0A6I5L6C5-F1
#
_entry.id   AF-A0A6I5L6C5-F1
#
_cell.length_a   1.000
_cell.length_b   1.000
_cell.length_c   1.000
_cell.angle_alpha   90.00
_cell.angle_beta   90.00
_cell.angle_gamma   90.00
#
_symmetry.space_group_name_H-M   'P 1'
#
loop_
_entity.id
_entity.type
_entity.pdbx_description
1 polymer ?
#
loop_
_entity_poly.entity_id
_entity_poly.type
_entity_poly.pdbx_seq_one_letter_code
_entity_poly.pdbx_strand_id
1 'polypeptide(L)'
;MIFFLILCISANAQMECMLGVGGKDNETITKVFELTQEQQKSLKNWSAELKVRNDILREKAEYLMKKNEESSPEVLVTVSIEYQVILDSMKQNIRMMDKRLLGTFSEVQYERYTKLCNQMTLRPIYVNKSVDEN
;
A
#
# COMPACT_ATOMS: atom_id res chain seq x y z
N MET A 1 6.49 -48.80 -3.06
CA MET A 1 5.98 -47.59 -3.74
C MET A 1 5.97 -46.45 -2.75
N ILE A 2 7.15 -45.85 -2.60
CA ILE A 2 7.38 -44.55 -1.99
C ILE A 2 6.87 -43.49 -3.00
N PHE A 3 6.57 -42.27 -2.52
CA PHE A 3 6.47 -41.03 -3.30
C PHE A 3 5.07 -40.55 -3.75
N PHE A 4 4.13 -40.40 -2.81
CA PHE A 4 2.98 -39.49 -3.00
C PHE A 4 2.54 -38.85 -1.67
N LEU A 5 3.48 -38.47 -0.79
CA LEU A 5 3.17 -37.49 0.26
C LEU A 5 3.20 -36.11 -0.40
N ILE A 6 2.00 -35.71 -0.81
CA ILE A 6 1.65 -34.46 -1.44
C ILE A 6 2.26 -33.30 -0.66
N LEU A 7 3.12 -32.56 -1.37
CA LEU A 7 3.59 -31.22 -1.07
C LEU A 7 2.38 -30.29 -0.93
N CYS A 8 1.76 -30.23 0.25
CA CYS A 8 0.96 -29.09 0.67
C CYS A 8 1.92 -27.92 0.93
N ILE A 9 2.45 -27.33 -0.13
CA ILE A 9 3.11 -26.02 -0.05
C ILE A 9 1.99 -25.04 0.26
N SER A 10 1.80 -24.75 1.55
CA SER A 10 0.98 -23.64 2.00
C SER A 10 1.62 -22.36 1.48
N ALA A 11 1.22 -21.92 0.29
CA ALA A 11 1.51 -20.59 -0.20
C ALA A 11 0.78 -19.61 0.72
N ASN A 12 1.44 -19.18 1.79
CA ASN A 12 0.96 -18.09 2.62
C ASN A 12 1.00 -16.83 1.74
N ALA A 13 -0.17 -16.43 1.23
CA ALA A 13 -0.35 -15.11 0.62
C ALA A 13 -0.28 -14.07 1.75
N GLN A 14 0.94 -13.85 2.25
CA GLN A 14 1.20 -12.94 3.35
C GLN A 14 0.90 -11.52 2.89
N MET A 15 0.10 -10.79 3.68
CA MET A 15 -0.22 -9.40 3.39
C MET A 15 1.06 -8.55 3.38
N GLU A 16 1.12 -7.57 2.45
CA GLU A 16 2.23 -6.62 2.41
C GLU A 16 2.19 -5.71 3.65
N CYS A 17 3.38 -5.42 4.17
CA CYS A 17 3.59 -4.55 5.31
C CYS A 17 3.56 -3.08 4.88
N MET A 18 2.35 -2.53 4.82
CA MET A 18 2.13 -1.13 4.48
C MET A 18 2.58 -0.22 5.64
N LEU A 19 3.21 0.91 5.33
CA LEU A 19 3.52 1.95 6.31
C LEU A 19 2.29 2.79 6.65
N GLY A 20 1.36 2.95 5.70
CA GLY A 20 0.17 3.76 5.90
C GLY A 20 0.40 5.26 5.69
N VAL A 21 1.28 5.63 4.75
CA VAL A 21 1.51 7.04 4.37
C VAL A 21 0.18 7.70 3.99
N GLY A 22 -0.08 8.89 4.54
CA GLY A 22 -1.31 9.64 4.30
C GLY A 22 -2.54 9.11 5.03
N GLY A 23 -2.37 8.08 5.87
CA GLY A 23 -3.35 7.64 6.85
C GLY A 23 -3.30 8.45 8.15
N LYS A 24 -3.89 7.90 9.21
CA LYS A 24 -3.88 8.51 10.55
C LYS A 24 -2.52 8.40 11.24
N ASP A 25 -1.61 7.63 10.67
CA ASP A 25 -0.41 7.14 11.35
C ASP A 25 0.84 7.98 11.07
N ASN A 26 0.75 9.10 10.36
CA ASN A 26 1.93 9.91 9.98
C ASN A 26 2.80 10.32 11.19
N GLU A 27 2.19 10.65 12.33
CA GLU A 27 2.92 10.95 13.58
C GLU A 27 3.61 9.70 14.13
N THR A 28 2.94 8.55 14.11
CA THR A 28 3.48 7.26 14.52
C THR A 28 4.66 6.84 13.64
N ILE A 29 4.52 6.94 12.32
CA ILE A 29 5.59 6.66 11.35
C ILE A 29 6.82 7.53 11.66
N THR A 30 6.59 8.83 11.91
CA THR A 30 7.66 9.78 12.24
C THR A 30 8.43 9.37 13.49
N LYS A 31 7.71 8.98 14.55
CA LYS A 31 8.31 8.59 15.84
C LYS A 31 9.01 7.23 15.77
N VAL A 32 8.33 6.21 15.24
CA VAL A 32 8.83 4.83 15.21
C VAL A 32 10.08 4.71 14.36
N PHE A 33 10.11 5.39 13.22
CA PHE A 33 11.25 5.35 12.29
C PHE A 33 12.21 6.53 12.46
N GLU A 34 12.01 7.39 13.46
CA GLU A 34 12.88 8.52 13.78
C GLU A 34 13.21 9.35 12.52
N LEU A 35 12.17 9.77 11.79
CA LEU A 35 12.35 10.41 10.49
C LEU A 35 13.09 11.76 10.61
N THR A 36 14.00 12.01 9.68
CA THR A 36 14.66 13.33 9.55
C THR A 36 13.66 14.41 9.13
N GLN A 37 14.04 15.68 9.24
CA GLN A 37 13.18 16.78 8.83
C GLN A 37 12.85 16.72 7.32
N GLU A 38 13.81 16.32 6.49
CA GLU A 38 13.61 16.11 5.05
C GLU A 38 12.63 14.97 4.78
N GLN A 39 12.75 13.86 5.52
CA GLN A 39 11.83 12.72 5.41
C GLN A 39 10.42 13.09 5.89
N GLN A 40 10.28 13.88 6.97
CA GLN A 40 8.99 14.38 7.45
C GLN A 40 8.32 15.32 6.45
N LYS A 41 9.10 16.22 5.83
CA LYS A 41 8.60 17.08 4.74
C LYS A 41 8.12 16.26 3.56
N SER A 42 8.86 15.22 3.19
CA SER A 42 8.49 14.29 2.13
C SER A 42 7.22 13.52 2.46
N LEU A 43 7.10 13.00 3.70
CA LEU A 43 5.90 12.34 4.21
C LEU A 43 4.66 13.24 4.10
N LYS A 44 4.78 14.52 4.51
CA LYS A 44 3.68 15.50 4.39
C LYS A 44 3.28 15.73 2.93
N ASN A 45 4.26 15.93 2.05
CA ASN A 45 4.01 16.17 0.63
C ASN A 45 3.35 14.96 -0.05
N TRP A 46 3.87 13.75 0.17
CA TRP A 46 3.30 12.53 -0.40
C TRP A 46 1.94 12.18 0.18
N SER A 47 1.69 12.52 1.46
CA SER A 47 0.35 12.40 2.04
C SER A 47 -0.66 13.31 1.34
N ALA A 48 -0.27 14.55 1.04
CA ALA A 48 -1.11 15.49 0.29
C ALA A 48 -1.32 15.02 -1.16
N GLU A 49 -0.26 14.54 -1.83
CA GLU A 49 -0.36 13.97 -3.17
C GLU A 49 -1.30 12.77 -3.21
N LEU A 50 -1.17 11.84 -2.24
CA LEU A 50 -2.04 10.68 -2.11
C LEU A 50 -3.49 11.09 -1.95
N LYS A 51 -3.76 12.09 -1.10
CA LYS A 51 -5.11 12.61 -0.89
C LYS A 51 -5.72 13.08 -2.21
N VAL A 52 -5.01 13.91 -2.97
CA VAL A 52 -5.50 14.42 -4.26
C VAL A 52 -5.76 13.28 -5.25
N ARG A 53 -4.82 12.35 -5.39
CA ARG A 53 -4.97 11.19 -6.29
C ARG A 53 -6.18 10.33 -5.93
N ASN A 54 -6.36 10.07 -4.64
CA ASN A 54 -7.43 9.20 -4.17
C ASN A 54 -8.79 9.92 -4.09
N ASP A 55 -8.83 11.24 -3.93
CA ASP A 55 -10.07 12.01 -4.03
C ASP A 55 -10.69 11.93 -5.43
N ILE A 56 -9.86 12.06 -6.48
CA ILE A 56 -10.31 11.91 -7.88
C ILE A 56 -10.92 10.50 -8.10
N LEU A 57 -10.27 9.46 -7.57
CA LEU A 57 -10.75 8.09 -7.68
C LEU A 57 -12.04 7.87 -6.87
N ARG A 58 -12.11 8.44 -5.67
CA ARG A 58 -13.32 8.40 -4.82
C ARG A 58 -14.50 9.05 -5.53
N GLU A 59 -14.31 10.23 -6.11
CA GLU A 59 -15.36 10.92 -6.89
C GLU A 59 -15.79 10.10 -8.11
N LYS A 60 -14.86 9.44 -8.80
CA LYS A 60 -15.18 8.51 -9.89
C LYS A 60 -16.00 7.32 -9.40
N ALA A 61 -15.67 6.78 -8.23
CA ALA A 61 -16.39 5.66 -7.62
C ALA A 61 -17.81 6.06 -7.21
N GLU A 62 -17.96 7.22 -6.57
CA GLU A 62 -19.26 7.81 -6.20
C GLU A 62 -20.14 8.06 -7.44
N TYR A 63 -19.55 8.65 -8.48
CA TYR A 63 -20.25 8.88 -9.76
C TYR A 63 -20.69 7.56 -10.42
N LEU A 64 -19.82 6.55 -10.44
CA LEU A 64 -20.13 5.23 -11.00
C LEU A 64 -21.35 4.60 -10.29
N MET A 65 -21.40 4.66 -8.95
CA MET A 65 -22.55 4.15 -8.20
C MET A 65 -23.82 4.94 -8.51
N LYS A 66 -23.74 6.28 -8.42
CA LYS A 66 -24.90 7.16 -8.65
C LYS A 66 -25.49 7.00 -10.04
N LYS A 67 -24.65 6.86 -11.07
CA LYS A 67 -25.10 6.69 -12.46
C LYS A 67 -25.87 5.37 -12.67
N ASN A 68 -25.60 4.35 -11.85
CA ASN A 68 -26.13 3.00 -12.02
C ASN A 68 -27.10 2.58 -10.91
N GLU A 69 -27.59 3.50 -10.09
CA GLU A 69 -28.41 3.21 -8.90
C GLU A 69 -29.71 2.43 -9.21
N GLU A 70 -30.34 2.71 -10.35
CA GLU A 70 -31.57 2.06 -10.82
C GLU A 70 -31.31 0.98 -11.89
N SER A 71 -30.05 0.56 -12.07
CA SER A 71 -29.69 -0.42 -13.09
C SER A 71 -30.16 -1.84 -12.71
N SER A 72 -30.32 -2.70 -13.71
CA SER A 72 -30.68 -4.10 -13.46
C SER A 72 -29.57 -4.85 -12.70
N PRO A 73 -29.89 -5.95 -11.99
CA PRO A 73 -28.89 -6.76 -11.30
C PRO A 73 -27.72 -7.21 -12.20
N GLU A 74 -27.99 -7.54 -13.46
CA GLU A 74 -26.96 -7.95 -14.42
C GLU A 74 -25.97 -6.82 -14.72
N VAL A 75 -26.46 -5.58 -14.84
CA VAL A 75 -25.62 -4.39 -15.02
C VAL A 75 -24.83 -4.10 -13.74
N LEU A 76 -25.44 -4.26 -12.57
CA LEU A 76 -24.78 -4.04 -11.29
C LEU A 76 -23.59 -4.98 -11.04
N VAL A 77 -23.60 -6.19 -11.60
CA VAL A 77 -22.43 -7.09 -11.58
C VAL A 77 -21.24 -6.44 -12.28
N THR A 78 -21.42 -5.91 -13.50
CA THR A 78 -20.35 -5.22 -14.24
C THR A 78 -19.86 -3.98 -13.48
N VAL A 79 -20.79 -3.20 -12.94
CA VAL A 79 -20.51 -2.01 -12.14
C VAL A 79 -19.68 -2.34 -10.90
N SER A 80 -19.92 -3.48 -10.25
CA SER A 80 -19.12 -3.93 -9.10
C SER A 80 -17.66 -4.21 -9.46
N ILE A 81 -17.41 -4.76 -10.65
CA ILE A 81 -16.06 -5.02 -11.16
C ILE A 81 -15.34 -3.70 -11.44
N GLU A 82 -16.02 -2.76 -12.11
CA GLU A 82 -15.47 -1.43 -12.36
C GLU A 82 -15.15 -0.68 -11.08
N TYR A 83 -16.03 -0.77 -10.08
CA TYR A 83 -15.81 -0.18 -8.76
C TYR A 83 -14.58 -0.80 -8.07
N GLN A 84 -14.44 -2.12 -8.14
CA GLN A 84 -13.28 -2.84 -7.59
C GLN A 84 -11.96 -2.37 -8.24
N VAL A 85 -11.94 -2.16 -9.56
CA VAL A 85 -10.76 -1.61 -10.27
C VAL A 85 -10.37 -0.23 -9.73
N ILE A 86 -11.34 0.62 -9.39
CA ILE A 86 -11.08 1.95 -8.80
C ILE A 86 -10.46 1.78 -7.41
N LEU A 87 -11.02 0.92 -6.56
CA LEU A 87 -10.47 0.64 -5.23
C LEU A 87 -9.05 0.09 -5.30
N ASP A 88 -8.76 -0.81 -6.23
CA ASP A 88 -7.43 -1.37 -6.40
C ASP A 88 -6.43 -0.32 -6.90
N SER A 89 -6.87 0.62 -7.73
CA SER A 89 -6.07 1.79 -8.12
C SER A 89 -5.72 2.67 -6.91
N MET A 90 -6.68 2.88 -5.98
CA MET A 90 -6.42 3.64 -4.74
C MET A 90 -5.41 2.90 -3.85
N LYS A 91 -5.52 1.58 -3.71
CA LYS A 91 -4.54 0.76 -2.97
C LYS A 91 -3.15 0.84 -3.59
N GLN A 92 -3.05 0.83 -4.91
CA GLN A 92 -1.78 0.99 -5.63
C GLN A 92 -1.15 2.37 -5.37
N ASN A 93 -1.94 3.44 -5.30
CA ASN A 93 -1.44 4.77 -4.93
C ASN A 93 -0.85 4.78 -3.51
N ILE A 94 -1.51 4.14 -2.54
CA ILE A 94 -1.00 4.03 -1.15
C ILE A 94 0.34 3.28 -1.17
N ARG A 95 0.38 2.12 -1.83
CA ARG A 95 1.59 1.30 -1.96
C ARG A 95 2.74 2.06 -2.61
N MET A 96 2.45 2.89 -3.61
CA MET A 96 3.44 3.75 -4.26
C MET A 96 4.05 4.75 -3.27
N MET A 97 3.24 5.40 -2.42
CA MET A 97 3.74 6.37 -1.44
C MET A 97 4.54 5.72 -0.32
N ASP A 98 4.07 4.57 0.17
CA ASP A 98 4.83 3.76 1.14
C ASP A 98 6.20 3.37 0.56
N LYS A 99 6.24 2.93 -0.69
CA LYS A 99 7.49 2.58 -1.38
C LYS A 99 8.43 3.78 -1.54
N ARG A 100 7.89 4.97 -1.84
CA ARG A 100 8.69 6.21 -1.92
C ARG A 100 9.32 6.56 -0.58
N LEU A 101 8.56 6.47 0.51
CA LEU A 101 9.06 6.73 1.85
C LEU A 101 10.10 5.70 2.30
N LEU A 102 9.84 4.42 2.08
CA LEU A 102 10.83 3.37 2.33
C LEU A 102 12.12 3.58 1.53
N GLY A 103 12.02 4.15 0.32
CA GLY A 103 13.16 4.50 -0.51
C GLY A 103 14.07 5.58 0.09
N THR A 104 13.57 6.40 1.03
CA THR A 104 14.40 7.41 1.72
C THR A 104 14.97 6.92 3.04
N PHE A 105 14.61 5.72 3.49
CA PHE A 105 15.08 5.19 4.77
C PHE A 105 16.57 4.88 4.72
N SER A 106 17.29 5.29 5.76
CA SER A 106 18.63 4.79 6.04
C SER A 106 18.61 3.27 6.23
N GLU A 107 19.77 2.62 6.23
CA GLU A 107 19.84 1.18 6.50
C GLU A 107 19.21 0.81 7.84
N VAL A 108 19.52 1.57 8.90
CA VAL A 108 18.98 1.35 10.26
C VAL A 108 17.45 1.51 10.29
N GLN A 109 16.90 2.52 9.60
CA GLN A 109 15.46 2.73 9.52
C GLN A 109 14.76 1.59 8.76
N TYR A 110 15.36 1.13 7.65
CA TYR A 110 14.81 0.05 6.85
C TYR A 110 14.90 -1.31 7.57
N GLU A 111 15.99 -1.57 8.30
CA GLU A 111 16.10 -2.74 9.16
C GLU A 111 15.00 -2.75 10.23
N ARG A 112 14.78 -1.61 10.90
CA ARG A 112 13.68 -1.46 11.88
C ARG A 112 12.31 -1.76 11.25
N TYR A 113 12.07 -1.27 10.03
CA TYR A 113 10.85 -1.59 9.27
C TYR A 113 10.71 -3.09 9.02
N THR A 114 11.73 -3.74 8.47
CA THR A 114 11.67 -5.19 8.19
C THR A 114 11.45 -6.02 9.45
N LYS A 115 12.08 -5.65 10.57
CA LYS A 115 11.91 -6.31 11.86
C LYS A 115 10.47 -6.21 12.36
N LEU A 116 9.87 -5.01 12.28
CA LEU A 116 8.47 -4.80 12.66
C LEU A 116 7.52 -5.63 11.79
N CYS A 117 7.73 -5.64 10.46
CA CYS A 117 6.94 -6.44 9.54
C CYS A 117 7.01 -7.93 9.88
N ASN A 118 8.21 -8.45 10.15
CA ASN A 118 8.41 -9.85 10.51
C ASN A 118 7.72 -10.22 11.83
N GLN A 119 7.75 -9.33 12.83
CA GLN A 119 7.03 -9.52 14.10
C GLN A 119 5.51 -9.62 13.90
N MET A 120 4.98 -8.89 12.93
CA MET A 120 3.55 -8.92 12.59
C MET A 120 3.20 -10.03 11.60
N THR A 121 4.17 -10.87 11.20
CA THR A 121 4.01 -11.84 10.12
C THR A 121 3.45 -11.16 8.85
N LEU A 122 3.98 -9.98 8.50
CA LEU A 122 3.71 -9.27 7.25
C LEU A 122 4.93 -9.29 6.31
N ARG A 123 4.68 -9.28 5.00
CA ARG A 123 5.73 -9.31 3.97
C ARG A 123 6.27 -7.89 3.74
N PRO A 124 7.57 -7.62 3.97
CA PRO A 124 8.14 -6.30 3.70
C PRO A 124 8.00 -5.89 2.23
N ILE A 125 7.81 -4.59 1.99
CA ILE A 125 7.86 -4.00 0.64
C ILE A 125 9.33 -3.74 0.31
N TYR A 126 9.87 -4.52 -0.62
CA TYR A 126 11.26 -4.35 -1.06
C TYR A 126 11.42 -3.12 -1.96
N VAL A 127 12.31 -2.21 -1.54
CA VAL A 127 12.81 -1.10 -2.35
C VAL A 127 14.19 -1.47 -2.90
N ASN A 128 14.38 -1.28 -4.20
CA ASN A 128 15.70 -1.46 -4.78
C ASN A 128 16.52 -0.21 -4.45
N LYS A 129 17.46 -0.32 -3.52
CA LYS A 129 18.48 0.69 -3.31
C LYS A 129 19.52 0.50 -4.42
N SER A 130 19.20 0.93 -5.64
CA SER A 130 20.24 1.05 -6.66
C SER A 130 21.15 2.21 -6.25
N VAL A 131 22.17 1.89 -5.47
CA VAL A 131 23.51 2.48 -5.49
C VAL A 131 23.52 4.01 -5.62
N ASP A 132 23.39 4.70 -4.49
CA ASP A 132 24.17 5.92 -4.27
C ASP A 132 25.54 5.46 -3.71
N GLU A 133 26.32 4.78 -4.54
CA GLU A 133 27.79 4.84 -4.43
C GLU A 133 28.21 6.08 -5.23
N ASN A 134 28.40 7.19 -4.52
CA ASN A 134 29.45 8.19 -4.73
C ASN A 134 29.35 9.31 -3.68
#